data_AF-A0A7S3NDX6-F1
#
_entry.id   AF-A0A7S3NDX6-F1
#
_cell.length_a   1.000
_cell.length_b   1.000
_cell.length_c   1.000
_cell.angle_alpha   90.00
_cell.angle_beta   90.00
_cell.angle_gamma   90.00
#
_symmetry.space_group_name_H-M   'P 1'
#
loop_
_entity.id
_entity.type
_entity.pdbx_description
1 polymer ?
#
loop_
_entity_poly.entity_id
_entity_poly.type
_entity_poly.pdbx_seq_one_letter_code
_entity_poly.pdbx_strand_id
1 'polypeptide(L)'
;EKIHADAKLNEESSEPIFKGWIPREHIESFSQYKYESPSKTYLEGVIMEKFWEACIHYVPSFIAPNLITATGLVVVVIGVLAMLAEDSSMTMQVSSWIYIYLAAAIWIYQLLDNLDGKQARKTGTSSVLGELFDHGC
;
A
#
# COMPACT_ATOMS: atom_id res chain seq x y z
N GLU A 1 -16.82 -27.43 -34.43
CA GLU A 1 -16.99 -26.06 -34.97
C GLU A 1 -18.06 -25.36 -34.13
N LYS A 2 -17.77 -24.16 -33.59
CA LYS A 2 -18.52 -23.38 -32.57
C LYS A 2 -18.11 -23.54 -31.09
N ILE A 3 -16.81 -23.36 -30.78
CA ILE A 3 -16.35 -22.89 -29.44
C ILE A 3 -15.43 -21.66 -29.63
N HIS A 4 -15.80 -20.74 -30.52
CA HIS A 4 -14.93 -19.60 -30.86
C HIS A 4 -15.71 -18.31 -31.16
N ALA A 5 -16.86 -18.11 -30.50
CA ALA A 5 -17.69 -16.94 -30.73
C ALA A 5 -18.04 -16.10 -29.48
N ASP A 6 -17.64 -16.52 -28.27
CA ASP A 6 -18.02 -15.82 -27.03
C ASP A 6 -16.87 -15.05 -26.36
N ALA A 7 -15.69 -14.98 -26.98
CA ALA A 7 -14.54 -14.22 -26.48
C ALA A 7 -14.45 -12.80 -27.07
N LYS A 8 -15.55 -12.27 -27.64
CA LYS A 8 -15.56 -10.97 -28.36
C LYS A 8 -16.42 -9.88 -27.74
N LEU A 9 -16.92 -10.07 -26.52
CA LEU A 9 -17.75 -9.08 -25.84
C LEU A 9 -17.35 -9.00 -24.36
N ASN A 10 -16.20 -8.37 -24.08
CA ASN A 10 -15.91 -7.62 -22.84
C ASN A 10 -14.47 -7.05 -22.77
N GLU A 11 -13.82 -6.78 -23.92
CA GLU A 11 -12.58 -5.98 -23.97
C GLU A 11 -12.85 -4.46 -24.05
N GLU A 12 -14.09 -4.01 -23.82
CA GLU A 12 -14.52 -2.64 -24.13
C GLU A 12 -14.80 -1.76 -22.89
N SER A 13 -14.26 -2.07 -21.70
CA SER A 13 -14.61 -1.31 -20.48
C SER A 13 -13.46 -0.90 -19.55
N SER A 14 -12.23 -0.80 -20.04
CA SER A 14 -11.18 -0.14 -19.25
C SER A 14 -10.25 0.65 -20.14
N GLU A 15 -10.69 1.83 -20.56
CA GLU A 15 -9.75 2.90 -20.89
C GLU A 15 -8.75 3.00 -19.73
N PRO A 16 -7.43 2.86 -19.97
CA PRO A 16 -6.46 2.98 -18.90
C PRO A 16 -6.60 4.38 -18.30
N ILE A 17 -6.78 4.44 -16.99
CA ILE A 17 -7.04 5.68 -16.21
C ILE A 17 -6.00 6.79 -16.50
N PHE A 18 -4.84 6.42 -17.05
CA PHE A 18 -3.70 7.28 -17.37
C PHE A 18 -3.58 7.71 -18.83
N LYS A 19 -4.60 7.51 -19.67
CA LYS A 19 -4.58 7.85 -21.11
C LYS A 19 -4.31 9.35 -21.31
N GLY A 20 -3.10 9.69 -21.76
CA GLY A 20 -2.62 11.07 -22.00
C GLY A 20 -1.48 11.55 -21.10
N TRP A 21 -1.23 10.87 -19.98
CA TRP A 21 -0.14 11.22 -19.05
C TRP A 21 1.10 10.35 -19.24
N ILE A 22 0.93 9.14 -19.77
CA ILE A 22 2.00 8.18 -19.97
C ILE A 22 2.09 7.84 -21.46
N PRO A 23 3.26 8.03 -22.11
CA PRO A 23 3.48 7.59 -23.48
C PRO A 23 3.15 6.10 -23.66
N ARG A 24 2.48 5.73 -24.75
CA ARG A 24 2.04 4.35 -25.02
C ARG A 24 3.20 3.33 -24.98
N GLU A 25 4.39 3.81 -25.31
CA GLU A 25 5.68 3.10 -25.26
C GLU A 25 6.01 2.55 -23.86
N HIS A 26 5.60 3.26 -22.80
CA HIS A 26 5.85 2.87 -21.42
C HIS A 26 4.72 2.00 -20.84
N ILE A 27 3.56 1.98 -21.48
CA ILE A 27 2.42 1.15 -21.06
C ILE A 27 2.73 -0.33 -21.28
N GLU A 28 3.35 -0.68 -22.41
CA GLU A 28 3.79 -2.05 -22.69
C GLU A 28 4.93 -2.48 -21.76
N SER A 29 5.80 -1.54 -21.37
CA SER A 29 6.91 -1.74 -20.43
C SER A 29 6.45 -2.03 -18.99
N PHE A 30 5.28 -1.51 -18.55
CA PHE A 30 4.77 -1.81 -17.21
C PHE A 30 4.53 -3.31 -16.98
N SER A 31 4.15 -4.06 -18.03
CA SER A 31 3.97 -5.51 -17.92
C SER A 31 5.28 -6.27 -17.65
N GLN A 32 6.41 -5.67 -18.03
CA GLN A 32 7.76 -6.25 -17.89
C GLN A 32 8.51 -5.72 -16.67
N TYR A 33 7.94 -4.74 -15.97
CA TYR A 33 8.57 -4.17 -14.80
C TYR A 33 8.69 -5.22 -13.70
N LYS A 34 9.92 -5.44 -13.26
CA LYS A 34 10.25 -6.30 -12.12
C LYS A 34 11.05 -5.47 -11.14
N TYR A 35 10.47 -5.23 -9.97
CA TYR A 35 11.16 -4.54 -8.90
C TYR A 35 12.38 -5.36 -8.43
N GLU A 36 13.56 -4.74 -8.45
CA GLU A 36 14.76 -5.24 -7.80
C GLU A 36 15.12 -4.27 -6.67
N SER A 37 14.98 -4.71 -5.41
CA SER A 37 15.36 -3.85 -4.29
C SER A 37 16.88 -3.72 -4.21
N PRO A 38 17.41 -2.55 -3.80
CA PRO A 38 18.81 -2.39 -3.45
C PRO A 38 19.27 -3.42 -2.41
N SER A 39 20.57 -3.66 -2.34
CA SER A 39 21.18 -4.53 -1.33
C SER A 39 20.81 -4.05 0.08
N LYS A 40 20.22 -4.94 0.87
CA LYS A 40 19.79 -4.67 2.24
C LYS A 40 20.94 -4.16 3.09
N THR A 41 20.65 -3.16 3.91
CA THR A 41 21.62 -2.70 4.92
C THR A 41 21.76 -3.74 6.03
N TYR A 42 22.88 -3.72 6.78
CA TYR A 42 23.14 -4.71 7.84
C TYR A 42 22.05 -4.72 8.93
N LEU A 43 21.56 -3.53 9.34
CA LEU A 43 20.49 -3.41 10.33
C LEU A 43 19.16 -3.96 9.81
N GLU A 44 18.86 -3.71 8.55
CA GLU A 44 17.64 -4.16 7.90
C GLU A 44 17.60 -5.69 7.80
N GLY A 45 18.67 -6.32 7.32
CA GLY A 45 18.73 -7.77 7.15
C GLY A 45 18.77 -8.56 8.47
N VAL A 46 19.37 -8.00 9.54
CA VAL A 46 19.55 -8.73 10.81
C VAL A 46 18.39 -8.49 11.77
N ILE A 47 17.84 -7.27 11.85
CA ILE A 47 16.86 -6.88 12.87
C ILE A 47 15.48 -6.73 12.25
N MET A 48 15.34 -5.82 11.28
CA MET A 48 14.02 -5.44 10.75
C MET A 48 13.37 -6.58 9.98
N GLU A 49 14.15 -7.31 9.18
CA GLU A 49 13.63 -8.43 8.41
C GLU A 49 13.09 -9.55 9.31
N LYS A 50 13.83 -9.94 10.37
CA LYS A 50 13.37 -10.93 11.35
C LYS A 50 12.11 -10.48 12.08
N PHE A 51 12.06 -9.20 12.46
CA PHE A 51 10.91 -8.63 13.14
C PHE A 51 9.67 -8.66 12.24
N TRP A 52 9.79 -8.19 11.00
CA TRP A 52 8.68 -8.19 10.05
C TRP A 52 8.27 -9.61 9.61
N GLU A 53 9.21 -10.54 9.49
CA GLU A 53 8.92 -11.97 9.28
C GLU A 53 8.13 -12.56 10.46
N ALA A 54 8.46 -12.20 11.70
CA ALA A 54 7.67 -12.61 12.85
C ALA A 54 6.25 -12.00 12.80
N CYS A 55 6.15 -10.72 12.43
CA CYS A 55 4.88 -10.00 12.34
C CYS A 55 3.95 -10.54 11.24
N ILE A 56 4.47 -10.94 10.07
CA ILE A 56 3.64 -11.44 8.96
C ILE A 56 2.97 -12.80 9.26
N HIS A 57 3.44 -13.53 10.27
CA HIS A 57 2.75 -14.74 10.73
C HIS A 57 1.42 -14.44 11.42
N TYR A 58 1.25 -13.24 11.97
CA TYR A 58 -0.02 -12.81 12.57
C TYR A 58 -1.04 -12.32 11.53
N VAL A 59 -0.61 -12.07 10.29
CA VAL A 59 -1.47 -11.66 9.19
C VAL A 59 -1.98 -12.90 8.44
N PRO A 60 -3.29 -13.18 8.45
CA PRO A 60 -3.87 -14.27 7.68
C PRO A 60 -3.66 -14.09 6.17
N SER A 61 -3.49 -15.20 5.44
CA SER A 61 -3.23 -15.19 3.99
C SER A 61 -4.41 -14.71 3.13
N PHE A 62 -5.62 -14.60 3.69
CA PHE A 62 -6.79 -14.09 2.98
C PHE A 62 -6.87 -12.56 2.94
N ILE A 63 -6.02 -11.87 3.71
CA ILE A 63 -5.95 -10.40 3.71
C ILE A 63 -5.10 -9.95 2.52
N ALA A 64 -5.70 -9.16 1.63
CA ALA A 64 -5.01 -8.53 0.52
C ALA A 64 -3.92 -7.56 1.05
N PRO A 65 -2.72 -7.51 0.46
CA PRO A 65 -1.64 -6.64 0.90
C PRO A 65 -2.08 -5.18 1.09
N ASN A 66 -2.63 -4.55 0.06
CA ASN A 66 -3.04 -3.14 0.08
C ASN A 66 -4.12 -2.81 1.12
N LEU A 67 -4.84 -3.82 1.63
CA LEU A 67 -5.80 -3.62 2.71
C LEU A 67 -5.08 -3.33 4.03
N ILE A 68 -3.89 -3.88 4.24
CA ILE A 68 -3.07 -3.69 5.43
C ILE A 68 -2.61 -2.23 5.51
N THR A 69 -2.03 -1.70 4.43
CA THR A 69 -1.66 -0.28 4.31
C THR A 69 -2.85 0.65 4.39
N ALA A 70 -3.95 0.34 3.69
CA ALA A 70 -5.16 1.15 3.75
C ALA A 70 -5.74 1.24 5.17
N THR A 71 -5.67 0.17 5.97
CA THR A 71 -6.13 0.22 7.37
C THR A 71 -5.27 1.14 8.23
N GLY A 72 -3.95 1.13 8.04
CA GLY A 72 -3.06 2.06 8.73
C GLY A 72 -3.35 3.52 8.35
N LEU A 73 -3.60 3.78 7.06
CA LEU A 73 -3.93 5.13 6.59
C LEU A 73 -5.23 5.64 7.23
N VAL A 74 -6.26 4.79 7.32
CA VAL A 74 -7.52 5.14 7.98
C VAL A 74 -7.31 5.52 9.45
N VAL A 75 -6.45 4.80 10.18
CA VAL A 75 -6.13 5.09 11.58
C VAL A 75 -5.48 6.48 11.73
N VAL A 76 -4.58 6.84 10.81
CA VAL A 76 -3.96 8.18 10.77
C VAL A 76 -4.98 9.25 10.44
N VAL A 77 -5.84 9.03 9.42
CA VAL A 77 -6.91 9.96 9.03
C VAL A 77 -7.86 10.23 10.20
N ILE A 78 -8.26 9.21 10.96
CA ILE A 78 -9.10 9.39 12.16
C ILE A 78 -8.41 10.30 13.18
N GLY A 79 -7.10 10.16 13.38
CA GLY A 79 -6.32 11.02 14.29
C GLY A 79 -6.27 12.47 13.83
N VAL A 80 -6.08 12.69 12.54
CA VAL A 80 -6.07 14.03 11.94
C VAL A 80 -7.46 14.66 12.04
N LEU A 81 -8.53 13.91 11.81
CA LEU A 81 -9.89 14.39 11.98
C LEU A 81 -10.21 14.72 13.44
N ALA A 82 -9.73 13.92 14.40
CA ALA A 82 -9.87 14.21 15.82
C ALA A 82 -9.14 15.50 16.21
N MET A 83 -7.94 15.71 15.68
CA MET A 83 -7.20 16.97 15.86
C MET A 83 -7.95 18.17 15.29
N LEU A 84 -8.47 18.06 14.06
CA LEU A 84 -9.24 19.12 13.40
C LEU A 84 -10.59 19.39 14.09
N ALA A 85 -11.18 18.39 14.74
CA ALA A 85 -12.40 18.55 15.52
C ALA A 85 -12.17 19.37 16.80
N GLU A 86 -11.00 19.24 17.43
CA GLU A 86 -10.63 20.08 18.58
C GLU A 86 -10.19 21.48 18.15
N ASP A 87 -9.31 21.57 17.16
CA ASP A 87 -8.86 22.85 16.61
C ASP A 87 -8.75 22.82 15.09
N SER A 88 -9.81 23.28 14.44
CA SER A 88 -9.87 23.48 13.00
C SER A 88 -8.94 24.59 12.49
N SER A 89 -8.53 25.51 13.36
CA SER A 89 -7.65 26.64 12.99
C SER A 89 -6.16 26.29 13.11
N MET A 90 -5.79 25.14 13.70
CA MET A 90 -4.41 24.70 13.97
C MET A 90 -3.53 25.77 14.64
N THR A 91 -4.13 26.63 15.47
CA THR A 91 -3.46 27.73 16.18
C THR A 91 -3.46 27.55 17.69
N MET A 92 -4.36 26.70 18.20
CA MET A 92 -4.54 26.42 19.61
C MET A 92 -3.91 25.08 19.98
N GLN A 93 -3.58 24.93 21.26
CA GLN A 93 -3.10 23.65 21.77
C GLN A 93 -4.25 22.65 21.82
N VAL A 94 -4.05 21.54 21.12
CA VAL A 94 -4.95 20.39 21.11
C VAL A 94 -4.63 19.49 22.32
N SER A 95 -5.58 18.68 22.77
CA SER A 95 -5.41 17.76 23.88
C SER A 95 -4.21 16.84 23.70
N SER A 96 -3.40 16.68 24.76
CA SER A 96 -2.12 15.94 24.68
C SER A 96 -2.26 14.48 24.23
N TRP A 97 -3.40 13.85 24.52
CA TRP A 97 -3.65 12.46 24.12
C TRP A 97 -3.76 12.30 22.59
N ILE A 98 -4.19 13.34 21.86
CA ILE A 98 -4.29 13.31 20.39
C ILE A 98 -2.90 13.25 19.77
N TYR A 99 -1.91 13.96 20.31
CA TYR A 99 -0.53 13.86 19.85
C TYR A 99 0.06 12.48 20.09
N ILE A 100 -0.22 11.88 21.26
CA ILE A 100 0.21 10.50 21.57
C ILE A 100 -0.45 9.50 20.61
N TYR A 101 -1.75 9.67 20.36
CA TYR A 101 -2.49 8.85 19.40
C TYR A 101 -1.90 8.98 17.99
N LEU A 102 -1.65 10.20 17.49
CA LEU A 102 -1.09 10.43 16.16
C LEU A 102 0.32 9.86 16.02
N ALA A 103 1.17 10.01 17.03
CA ALA A 103 2.49 9.40 17.03
C ALA A 103 2.41 7.88 16.94
N ALA A 104 1.51 7.25 17.70
CA ALA A 104 1.27 5.82 17.63
C ALA A 104 0.66 5.40 16.28
N ALA A 105 -0.29 6.17 15.75
CA ALA A 105 -0.94 5.91 14.46
C ALA A 105 0.06 5.94 13.31
N ILE A 106 0.96 6.94 13.27
CA ILE A 106 2.02 7.05 12.25
C ILE A 106 2.99 5.87 12.37
N TRP A 107 3.37 5.50 13.59
CA TRP A 107 4.24 4.35 13.80
C TRP A 107 3.59 3.04 13.33
N ILE A 108 2.30 2.84 13.63
CA ILE A 108 1.52 1.69 13.17
C ILE A 108 1.41 1.69 11.65
N TYR A 109 1.14 2.85 11.03
CA TYR A 109 1.06 2.98 9.58
C TYR A 109 2.35 2.52 8.91
N GLN A 110 3.50 3.03 9.36
CA GLN A 110 4.80 2.62 8.83
C GLN A 110 5.07 1.13 9.01
N LEU A 111 4.60 0.53 10.12
CA LEU A 111 4.73 -0.91 10.34
C LEU A 111 3.88 -1.72 9.36
N LEU A 112 2.63 -1.30 9.14
CA LEU A 112 1.67 -1.97 8.26
C LEU A 112 2.08 -1.89 6.79
N ASP A 113 2.67 -0.76 6.39
CA ASP A 113 3.35 -0.53 5.11
C ASP A 113 4.43 -1.57 4.83
N ASN A 114 5.42 -1.69 5.73
CA ASN A 114 6.47 -2.69 5.58
C ASN A 114 5.97 -4.16 5.58
N LEU A 115 4.78 -4.41 6.13
CA LEU A 115 4.15 -5.74 6.14
C LEU A 115 3.41 -6.05 4.86
N ASP A 116 2.86 -5.07 4.15
CA ASP A 116 2.08 -5.33 2.95
C ASP A 116 2.98 -5.87 1.81
N GLY A 117 4.18 -5.32 1.63
CA GLY A 117 5.13 -5.78 0.63
C GLY A 117 5.61 -7.20 0.91
N LYS A 118 5.70 -7.58 2.20
CA LYS A 118 5.98 -8.96 2.61
C LYS A 118 4.79 -9.88 2.40
N GLN A 119 3.58 -9.42 2.66
CA GLN A 119 2.36 -10.18 2.36
C GLN A 119 2.20 -10.41 0.85
N ALA A 120 2.50 -9.41 0.02
CA ALA A 120 2.43 -9.50 -1.44
C ALA A 120 3.43 -10.54 -1.97
N ARG A 121 4.65 -10.58 -1.42
CA ARG A 121 5.64 -11.63 -1.72
C ARG A 121 5.18 -13.01 -1.27
N LYS A 122 4.58 -13.13 -0.07
CA LYS A 122 4.08 -14.39 0.50
C LYS A 122 2.89 -14.97 -0.27
N THR A 123 2.00 -14.11 -0.78
CA THR A 123 0.78 -14.49 -1.51
C THR A 123 0.98 -14.55 -3.03
N GLY A 124 2.14 -14.10 -3.53
CA GLY A 124 2.42 -14.03 -4.96
C GLY A 124 1.61 -12.95 -5.69
N THR A 125 0.96 -12.03 -4.96
CA THR A 125 0.15 -10.95 -5.53
C THR A 125 0.92 -9.65 -5.65
N SER A 126 2.22 -9.71 -5.94
CA SER A 126 3.02 -8.54 -6.29
C SER A 126 2.52 -7.99 -7.63
N SER A 127 1.86 -6.84 -7.62
CA SER A 127 1.41 -6.16 -8.83
C SER A 127 1.99 -4.75 -8.90
N VAL A 128 2.23 -4.26 -10.11
CA VAL A 128 2.69 -2.89 -10.40
C VAL A 128 1.75 -1.84 -9.81
N LEU A 129 0.46 -2.14 -9.71
CA LEU A 129 -0.53 -1.27 -9.08
C LEU A 129 -0.41 -1.26 -7.55
N GLY A 130 -0.05 -2.40 -6.94
CA GLY A 130 0.24 -2.49 -5.52
C GLY A 130 1.48 -1.69 -5.14
N GLU A 131 2.51 -1.73 -5.98
CA GLU A 131 3.73 -0.93 -5.81
C GLU A 131 3.49 0.57 -5.99
N LEU A 132 2.65 0.97 -6.95
CA LEU A 132 2.23 2.37 -7.08
C LEU A 132 1.43 2.84 -5.86
N PHE A 133 0.62 1.98 -5.26
CA PHE A 133 -0.14 2.30 -4.05
C PHE A 133 0.80 2.43 -2.83
N ASP A 134 1.71 1.48 -2.64
CA ASP A 134 2.75 1.43 -1.58
C ASP A 134 3.74 2.62 -1.65
N HIS A 135 3.80 3.35 -2.78
CA HIS A 135 4.67 4.53 -2.94
C HIS A 135 3.90 5.85 -3.15
N GLY A 136 2.58 5.79 -3.29
CA GLY A 136 1.72 6.93 -3.57
C GLY A 136 0.86 7.39 -2.38
N CYS A 137 0.86 6.65 -1.28
CA CYS A 137 0.04 6.89 -0.08
C CYS A 137 0.73 7.71 1.01
#